data_AF-A0A6C0KGM4-F1
#
_entry.id   AF-A0A6C0KGM4-F1
#
_cell.length_a   1.000
_cell.length_b   1.000
_cell.length_c   1.000
_cell.angle_alpha   90.00
_cell.angle_beta   90.00
_cell.angle_gamma   90.00
#
_symmetry.space_group_name_H-M   'P 1'
#
loop_
_entity.id
_entity.type
_entity.pdbx_description
1 polymer ?
#
loop_
_entity_poly.entity_id
_entity_poly.type
_entity_poly.pdbx_seq_one_letter_code
_entity_poly.pdbx_strand_id
1 'polypeptide(L)'
;MNRVEQMREIQSKALELFERKNKDYGDAFAKYGVIGVLMRLEDKIQRALSITKNKVVLVDDEGIKDTLLDLHNYAAMGLMLLEEE
;
A
#
# COMPACT_ATOMS: atom_id res chain seq x y z
N MET A 1 -6.19 2.32 -23.93
CA MET A 1 -5.21 2.64 -22.88
C MET A 1 -4.11 1.61 -22.89
N ASN A 2 -2.85 2.02 -23.01
CA ASN A 2 -1.69 1.11 -22.95
C ASN A 2 -1.29 0.83 -21.49
N ARG A 3 -0.32 -0.07 -21.27
CA ARG A 3 0.12 -0.47 -19.93
C ARG A 3 0.77 0.66 -19.13
N VAL A 4 1.46 1.58 -19.81
CA VAL A 4 2.08 2.74 -19.16
C VAL A 4 1.01 3.72 -18.67
N GLU A 5 -0.02 3.97 -19.48
CA GLU A 5 -1.17 4.81 -19.10
C GLU A 5 -1.93 4.19 -17.92
N GLN A 6 -2.17 2.87 -17.94
CA GLN A 6 -2.76 2.16 -16.80
C GLN A 6 -1.94 2.32 -15.52
N MET A 7 -0.62 2.17 -15.60
CA MET A 7 0.26 2.34 -14.44
C MET A 7 0.23 3.77 -13.90
N ARG A 8 0.21 4.78 -14.78
CA ARG A 8 0.09 6.19 -14.38
C ARG A 8 -1.21 6.48 -13.63
N GLU A 9 -2.33 5.93 -14.10
CA GLU A 9 -3.61 6.08 -13.39
C GLU A 9 -3.56 5.45 -11.98
N ILE A 10 -2.95 4.27 -11.85
CA ILE A 10 -2.81 3.61 -10.54
C ILE A 10 -1.89 4.43 -9.63
N GLN A 11 -0.77 4.94 -10.14
CA GLN A 11 0.15 5.79 -9.37
C GLN A 11 -0.54 7.08 -8.90
N SER A 12 -1.38 7.70 -9.73
CA SER A 12 -2.16 8.88 -9.34
C SER A 12 -3.09 8.58 -8.15
N LYS A 13 -3.84 7.46 -8.24
CA LYS A 13 -4.73 7.02 -7.14
C LYS A 13 -3.95 6.67 -5.88
N ALA A 14 -2.79 6.04 -6.03
CA ALA A 14 -1.92 5.69 -4.92
C ALA A 14 -1.38 6.95 -4.22
N LEU A 15 -0.98 7.97 -4.99
CA LEU A 15 -0.56 9.27 -4.47
C LEU A 15 -1.69 9.97 -3.70
N GLU A 16 -2.89 10.07 -4.27
CA GLU A 16 -4.05 10.65 -3.59
C GLU A 16 -4.36 9.92 -2.26
N LEU A 17 -4.26 8.58 -2.26
CA LEU A 17 -4.42 7.76 -1.07
C LEU A 17 -3.33 8.06 -0.03
N PHE A 18 -2.08 8.20 -0.47
CA PHE A 18 -0.95 8.54 0.38
C PHE A 18 -1.15 9.92 1.00
N GLU A 19 -1.46 10.94 0.22
CA GLU A 19 -1.69 12.31 0.70
C GLU A 19 -2.77 12.35 1.79
N ARG A 20 -3.89 11.65 1.56
CA ARG A 20 -4.97 11.54 2.55
C ARG A 20 -4.47 10.90 3.84
N LYS A 21 -3.81 9.74 3.76
CA LYS A 21 -3.31 9.03 4.94
C LYS A 21 -2.20 9.78 5.66
N ASN A 22 -1.31 10.43 4.92
CA ASN A 22 -0.21 11.21 5.48
C ASN A 22 -0.74 12.47 6.20
N LYS A 23 -1.85 13.05 5.73
CA LYS A 23 -2.55 14.11 6.45
C LYS A 23 -3.13 13.62 7.79
N ASP A 24 -3.66 12.39 7.82
CA ASP A 24 -4.30 11.82 9.01
C ASP A 24 -3.29 11.30 10.04
N TYR A 25 -2.18 10.69 9.59
CA TYR A 25 -1.22 9.98 10.45
C TYR A 25 0.16 10.63 10.51
N GLY A 26 0.43 11.64 9.67
CA GLY A 26 1.75 12.21 9.51
C GLY A 26 2.78 11.17 9.08
N ASP A 27 4.03 11.43 9.46
CA ASP A 27 5.19 10.60 9.14
C ASP A 27 5.31 9.34 10.01
N ALA A 28 4.17 8.74 10.38
CA ALA A 28 4.12 7.56 11.23
C ALA A 28 4.78 6.32 10.59
N PHE A 29 4.99 6.32 9.26
CA PHE A 29 5.65 5.23 8.55
C PHE A 29 7.18 5.25 8.72
N ALA A 30 7.79 6.42 8.92
CA ALA A 30 9.23 6.57 9.12
C ALA A 30 9.74 6.12 10.50
N LYS A 31 8.84 6.01 11.50
CA LYS A 31 9.19 5.78 12.92
C LYS A 31 10.18 4.64 13.17
N TYR A 32 10.11 3.57 12.39
CA TYR A 32 10.97 2.39 12.53
C TYR A 32 11.84 2.14 11.28
N GLY A 33 12.02 3.18 10.47
CA GLY A 33 12.74 3.11 9.20
C GLY A 33 12.15 2.08 8.24
N VAL A 34 12.99 1.64 7.31
CA VAL A 34 12.64 0.66 6.26
C VAL A 34 12.12 -0.65 6.86
N ILE A 35 12.67 -1.10 7.99
CA ILE A 35 12.21 -2.33 8.68
C ILE A 35 10.74 -2.21 9.09
N GLY A 36 10.33 -1.05 9.62
CA GLY A 36 8.93 -0.79 9.96
C GLY A 36 7.98 -0.89 8.77
N VAL A 37 8.42 -0.36 7.63
CA VAL A 37 7.67 -0.42 6.37
C VAL A 37 7.52 -1.88 5.89
N LEU A 38 8.59 -2.68 5.94
CA LEU A 38 8.56 -4.11 5.57
C LEU A 38 7.61 -4.92 6.45
N MET A 39 7.59 -4.66 7.76
CA MET A 39 6.63 -5.32 8.67
C MET A 39 5.18 -4.97 8.32
N ARG A 40 4.89 -3.71 7.96
CA ARG A 40 3.55 -3.29 7.55
C ARG A 40 3.10 -3.93 6.23
N LEU A 41 4.03 -4.14 5.29
CA LEU A 41 3.79 -4.90 4.07
C LEU A 41 3.40 -6.35 4.40
N GLU A 42 4.16 -7.01 5.26
CA GLU A 42 3.89 -8.38 5.69
C GLU A 42 2.49 -8.50 6.32
N ASP A 43 2.15 -7.64 7.29
CA ASP A 43 0.83 -7.64 7.95
C ASP A 43 -0.33 -7.53 6.94
N LYS A 44 -0.17 -6.69 5.92
CA LYS A 44 -1.18 -6.48 4.87
C LYS A 44 -1.31 -7.69 3.95
N ILE A 45 -0.19 -8.30 3.56
CA ILE A 45 -0.18 -9.53 2.76
C ILE A 45 -0.85 -10.67 3.52
N GLN A 46 -0.47 -10.89 4.79
CA GLN A 46 -1.05 -11.95 5.61
C GLN A 46 -2.57 -11.78 5.78
N ARG A 47 -3.04 -10.54 5.94
CA ARG A 47 -4.47 -10.23 6.00
C ARG A 47 -5.19 -10.61 4.70
N ALA A 48 -4.64 -10.24 3.54
CA ALA A 48 -5.24 -10.58 2.25
C ALA A 48 -5.25 -12.10 1.99
N LEU A 49 -4.19 -12.81 2.37
CA LEU A 49 -4.11 -14.27 2.26
C LEU A 49 -5.12 -14.97 3.18
N SER A 50 -5.27 -14.50 4.42
CA SER A 50 -6.24 -15.04 5.38
C SER A 50 -7.68 -14.92 4.88
N ILE A 51 -8.04 -13.75 4.33
CA ILE A 51 -9.34 -13.51 3.71
C ILE A 51 -9.58 -14.47 2.54
N THR A 52 -8.59 -14.62 1.65
CA THR A 52 -8.68 -15.47 0.45
C THR A 52 -8.83 -16.95 0.82
N LYS A 53 -8.11 -17.42 1.86
CA LYS A 53 -8.13 -18.82 2.30
C LYS A 53 -9.46 -19.25 2.92
N ASN A 54 -10.14 -18.34 3.61
CA ASN A 54 -11.39 -18.64 4.32
C ASN A 54 -12.63 -18.69 3.41
N LYS A 55 -12.49 -18.55 2.07
CA LYS A 55 -13.60 -18.47 1.10
C LYS A 55 -14.72 -17.51 1.53
N VAL A 56 -14.39 -16.52 2.37
CA VAL A 56 -15.27 -15.39 2.60
C VAL A 56 -15.22 -14.66 1.28
N VAL A 57 -16.22 -14.93 0.43
CA VAL A 57 -16.51 -14.12 -0.74
C VAL A 57 -16.79 -12.74 -0.17
N LEU A 58 -15.73 -11.94 -0.04
CA LEU A 58 -15.89 -10.53 0.22
C LEU A 58 -16.75 -10.05 -0.93
N VAL A 59 -17.89 -9.49 -0.57
CA VAL A 59 -18.89 -9.00 -1.51
C VAL A 59 -18.30 -7.89 -2.40
N ASP A 60 -17.10 -7.39 -2.13
CA ASP A 60 -16.43 -6.37 -2.92
C ASP A 60 -14.97 -6.73 -3.27
N ASP A 61 -14.67 -6.70 -4.57
CA ASP A 61 -13.33 -6.59 -5.14
C ASP A 61 -12.52 -5.39 -4.60
N GLU A 62 -13.14 -4.49 -3.83
CA GLU A 62 -12.47 -3.35 -3.18
C GLU A 62 -11.38 -3.80 -2.20
N GLY A 63 -11.59 -4.87 -1.43
CA GLY A 63 -10.65 -5.27 -0.37
C GLY A 63 -9.26 -5.66 -0.86
N ILE A 64 -9.16 -6.38 -1.98
CA ILE A 64 -7.87 -6.76 -2.57
C ILE A 64 -7.22 -5.58 -3.31
N LYS A 65 -8.02 -4.76 -4.02
CA LYS A 65 -7.52 -3.57 -4.72
C LYS A 65 -6.92 -2.57 -3.74
N ASP A 66 -7.59 -2.30 -2.64
CA ASP A 66 -7.10 -1.41 -1.58
C ASP A 66 -5.84 -1.97 -0.92
N THR A 67 -5.78 -3.30 -0.72
CA THR A 67 -4.56 -3.94 -0.23
C THR A 67 -3.42 -3.71 -1.21
N LEU A 68 -3.60 -3.95 -2.50
CA LEU A 68 -2.55 -3.77 -3.50
C LEU A 68 -2.09 -2.31 -3.61
N LEU A 69 -3.00 -1.34 -3.49
CA LEU A 69 -2.66 0.09 -3.42
C LEU A 69 -1.86 0.43 -2.16
N ASP A 70 -2.24 -0.13 -1.01
CA ASP A 70 -1.47 0.02 0.23
C ASP A 70 -0.06 -0.55 0.08
N LEU A 71 0.09 -1.75 -0.51
CA LEU A 71 1.39 -2.36 -0.76
C LEU A 71 2.24 -1.49 -1.70
N HIS A 72 1.64 -0.92 -2.75
CA HIS A 72 2.32 0.03 -3.65
C HIS A 72 2.88 1.23 -2.88
N ASN A 73 2.06 1.86 -2.04
CA ASN A 73 2.47 3.01 -1.25
C ASN A 73 3.53 2.67 -0.21
N TYR A 74 3.42 1.53 0.48
CA TYR A 74 4.46 1.10 1.41
C TYR A 74 5.80 0.84 0.71
N ALA A 75 5.80 0.25 -0.50
CA ALA A 75 7.03 0.10 -1.26
C ALA A 75 7.66 1.46 -1.60
N ALA A 76 6.84 2.44 -2.02
CA ALA A 76 7.31 3.80 -2.29
C ALA A 76 7.86 4.49 -1.03
N MET A 77 7.17 4.39 0.11
CA MET A 77 7.64 4.90 1.41
C MET A 77 8.98 4.28 1.82
N GLY A 78 9.16 2.98 1.62
CA GLY A 78 10.42 2.30 1.91
C GLY A 78 11.58 2.86 1.07
N LEU A 79 11.32 3.15 -0.20
CA LEU A 79 12.31 3.82 -1.07
C LEU A 79 12.57 5.26 -0.64
N MET A 80 11.55 6.03 -0.24
CA MET A 80 11.75 7.39 0.30
C MET A 80 12.72 7.37 1.49
N LEU A 81 12.54 6.44 2.43
CA LEU A 81 13.43 6.31 3.59
C LEU A 81 14.85 5.90 3.21
N LEU A 82 15.02 5.08 2.17
CA LEU A 82 16.35 4.66 1.68
C LEU A 82 17.11 5.79 0.97
N GLU A 83 16.40 6.70 0.30
CA GLU A 83 17.00 7.82 -0.44
C GLU A 83 17.25 9.05 0.45
N GLU A 84 16.66 9.09 1.65
CA GLU A 84 16.95 10.11 2.68
C GLU A 84 18.23 9.83 3.47
N GLU A 85 18.74 8.60 3.43
CA GLU A 85 20.02 8.16 4.05
C GLU A 85 21.23 8.45 3.15
#